data_AF-A0AAV6TIJ1-F1
#
_entry.id   AF-A0AAV6TIJ1-F1
#
_cell.length_a   1.000
_cell.length_b   1.000
_cell.length_c   1.000
_cell.angle_alpha   90.00
_cell.angle_beta   90.00
_cell.angle_gamma   90.00
#
_symmetry.space_group_name_H-M   'P 1'
#
loop_
_entity.id
_entity.type
_entity.pdbx_description
1 polymer ?
#
loop_
_entity_poly.entity_id
_entity_poly.type
_entity_poly.pdbx_seq_one_letter_code
_entity_poly.pdbx_strand_id
1 'polypeptide(L)'
;MLTSLYRGSSTRNTSPRHIGTHMDAPSHFSLGGATVDEIPLTHLVAPAAVVDTSARAAIDRQDRIKVKRFVTMGKSDWTESKRDYSAAEDRWGKKWGDNDSI
;
A
#
# COMPACT_ATOMS: atom_id res chain seq x y z
N MET A 1 -34.44 -35.70 12.75
CA MET A 1 -34.22 -34.32 12.27
C MET A 1 -33.27 -33.63 13.24
N LEU A 2 -32.05 -33.31 12.83
CA LEU A 2 -31.09 -32.54 13.63
C LEU A 2 -30.90 -31.19 12.94
N THR A 3 -31.55 -30.16 13.44
CA THR A 3 -31.29 -28.77 13.05
C THR A 3 -29.98 -28.33 13.69
N SER A 4 -28.90 -28.32 12.91
CA SER A 4 -27.63 -27.69 13.29
C SER A 4 -27.88 -26.21 13.58
N LEU A 5 -27.69 -25.79 14.83
CA LEU A 5 -27.80 -24.40 15.24
C LEU A 5 -26.61 -23.62 14.68
N TYR A 6 -26.86 -22.67 13.78
CA TYR A 6 -25.84 -21.76 13.27
C TYR A 6 -25.39 -20.82 14.40
N ARG A 7 -24.15 -20.95 14.87
CA ARG A 7 -23.54 -20.01 15.83
C ARG A 7 -22.75 -18.96 15.07
N GLY A 8 -23.31 -17.75 14.96
CA GLY A 8 -22.57 -16.57 14.52
C GLY A 8 -21.85 -15.90 15.69
N SER A 9 -20.65 -15.36 15.43
CA SER A 9 -19.98 -14.40 16.32
C SER A 9 -19.68 -13.14 15.51
N SER A 10 -19.84 -11.97 16.12
CA SER A 10 -19.55 -10.67 15.51
C SER A 10 -18.80 -9.79 16.49
N THR A 11 -17.79 -9.07 16.02
CA THR A 11 -17.07 -8.05 16.78
C THR A 11 -17.35 -6.67 16.21
N ARG A 12 -17.26 -5.64 17.05
CA ARG A 12 -17.35 -4.23 16.64
C ARG A 12 -16.00 -3.59 16.82
N ASN A 13 -15.49 -2.98 15.75
CA ASN A 13 -14.22 -2.28 15.75
C ASN A 13 -14.44 -0.80 15.41
N THR A 14 -13.60 0.06 15.98
CA THR A 14 -13.50 1.48 15.62
C THR A 14 -12.03 1.78 15.37
N SER A 15 -11.73 2.49 14.29
CA SER A 15 -10.36 2.90 14.00
C SER A 15 -10.32 4.23 13.25
N PRO A 16 -9.21 4.99 13.38
CA PRO A 16 -8.93 6.11 12.49
C PRO A 16 -8.71 5.64 11.03
N ARG A 17 -8.67 6.58 10.07
CA ARG A 17 -8.45 6.28 8.65
C ARG A 17 -7.02 5.82 8.33
N HIS A 18 -6.03 6.28 9.09
CA HIS A 18 -4.60 6.00 8.88
C HIS A 18 -4.10 5.00 9.93
N ILE A 19 -4.59 3.77 9.83
CA ILE A 19 -4.25 2.68 10.74
C ILE A 19 -3.82 1.45 9.94
N GLY A 20 -2.66 0.88 10.26
CA GLY A 20 -2.13 -0.30 9.55
C GLY A 20 -1.94 -0.06 8.04
N THR A 21 -2.14 -1.09 7.23
CA THR A 21 -2.20 -0.96 5.77
C THR A 21 -3.48 -0.22 5.38
N HIS A 22 -3.33 0.96 4.78
CA HIS A 22 -4.43 1.86 4.43
C HIS A 22 -4.18 2.55 3.08
N MET A 23 -5.13 3.37 2.64
CA MET A 23 -5.01 4.21 1.45
C MET A 23 -5.25 5.68 1.79
N ASP A 24 -4.56 6.57 1.08
CA ASP A 24 -4.76 8.01 1.17
C ASP A 24 -5.53 8.51 -0.06
N ALA A 25 -6.66 9.17 0.16
CA ALA A 25 -7.39 9.85 -0.91
C ALA A 25 -6.79 11.24 -1.20
N PRO A 26 -6.99 11.81 -2.40
CA PRO A 26 -6.48 13.15 -2.72
C PRO A 26 -6.88 14.24 -1.73
N SER A 27 -8.09 14.17 -1.18
CA SER A 27 -8.59 15.10 -0.15
C SER A 27 -7.74 15.12 1.14
N HIS A 28 -6.85 14.15 1.34
CA HIS A 28 -5.96 14.11 2.49
C HIS A 28 -5.01 15.31 2.54
N PHE A 29 -4.57 15.81 1.38
CA PHE A 29 -3.69 16.98 1.27
C PHE A 29 -4.09 18.00 0.20
N SER A 30 -4.96 17.62 -0.74
CA SER A 30 -5.38 18.51 -1.83
C SER A 30 -6.70 19.17 -1.45
N LEU A 31 -6.70 20.51 -1.38
CA LEU A 31 -7.92 21.28 -1.20
C LEU A 31 -8.86 21.02 -2.38
N GLY A 32 -10.07 20.53 -2.10
CA GLY A 32 -11.03 20.11 -3.13
C GLY A 32 -10.69 18.79 -3.82
N GLY A 33 -9.73 18.03 -3.30
CA GLY A 33 -9.44 16.67 -3.78
C GLY A 33 -10.58 15.70 -3.47
N ALA A 34 -10.66 14.62 -4.25
CA ALA A 34 -11.67 13.58 -4.08
C ALA A 34 -11.52 12.86 -2.72
N THR A 35 -12.62 12.52 -2.07
CA THR A 35 -12.69 11.58 -0.94
C THR A 35 -12.63 10.13 -1.42
N VAL A 36 -12.42 9.17 -0.50
CA VAL A 36 -12.28 7.74 -0.84
C VAL A 36 -13.46 7.22 -1.65
N ASP A 37 -14.68 7.63 -1.28
CA ASP A 37 -15.94 7.22 -1.90
C ASP A 37 -16.18 7.86 -3.28
N GLU A 38 -15.43 8.91 -3.62
CA GLU A 38 -15.46 9.59 -4.92
C GLU A 38 -14.44 9.01 -5.91
N ILE A 39 -13.55 8.11 -5.46
CA ILE A 39 -12.55 7.49 -6.33
C ILE A 39 -13.22 6.47 -7.26
N PRO A 40 -13.07 6.59 -8.60
CA PRO A 40 -13.62 5.61 -9.53
C PRO A 40 -13.03 4.22 -9.27
N LEU A 41 -13.87 3.18 -9.26
CA LEU A 41 -13.41 1.78 -9.05
C LEU A 41 -12.34 1.35 -10.05
N THR A 42 -12.36 1.90 -11.27
CA THR A 42 -11.35 1.64 -12.31
C THR A 42 -9.95 2.11 -11.94
N HIS A 43 -9.82 2.97 -10.93
CA HIS A 43 -8.52 3.40 -10.40
C HIS A 43 -8.00 2.38 -9.38
N LEU A 44 -8.86 1.61 -8.71
CA LEU A 44 -8.45 0.70 -7.63
C LEU A 44 -7.73 -0.57 -8.12
N VAL A 45 -7.66 -0.77 -9.44
CA VAL A 45 -6.96 -1.91 -10.06
C VAL A 45 -6.14 -1.40 -11.22
N ALA A 46 -4.82 -1.49 -11.11
CA ALA A 46 -3.90 -1.16 -12.18
C ALA A 46 -2.60 -1.97 -12.07
N PRO A 47 -1.80 -2.05 -13.15
CA PRO A 47 -0.45 -2.59 -13.07
C PRO A 47 0.38 -1.86 -12.01
N ALA A 48 1.24 -2.59 -11.32
CA ALA A 48 2.16 -2.04 -10.34
C ALA A 48 3.60 -2.47 -10.63
N ALA A 49 4.55 -1.54 -10.48
CA ALA A 49 5.97 -1.85 -10.45
C ALA A 49 6.47 -1.91 -9.00
N VAL A 50 7.34 -2.89 -8.70
CA VAL A 50 8.01 -2.99 -7.40
C VAL A 50 9.46 -2.56 -7.57
N VAL A 51 9.87 -1.56 -6.80
CA VAL A 51 11.26 -1.10 -6.72
C VAL A 51 11.88 -1.69 -5.47
N ASP A 52 12.74 -2.69 -5.63
CA ASP A 52 13.50 -3.28 -4.51
C ASP A 52 14.62 -2.33 -4.07
N THR A 53 14.50 -1.82 -2.86
CA THR A 53 15.49 -0.97 -2.19
C THR A 53 16.11 -1.64 -0.96
N SER A 54 15.78 -2.91 -0.70
CA SER A 54 16.12 -3.61 0.53
C SER A 54 17.61 -3.64 0.85
N ALA A 55 18.47 -3.77 -0.18
CA ALA A 55 19.92 -3.72 -0.01
C ALA A 55 20.42 -2.36 0.48
N ARG A 56 19.82 -1.25 0.01
CA ARG A 56 20.20 0.11 0.41
C ARG A 56 19.60 0.48 1.76
N ALA A 57 18.34 0.12 1.99
CA ALA A 57 17.65 0.32 3.26
C ALA A 57 18.33 -0.41 4.44
N ALA A 58 19.03 -1.53 4.16
CA ALA A 58 19.85 -2.22 5.16
C ALA A 58 21.08 -1.41 5.63
N ILE A 59 21.54 -0.44 4.82
CA ILE A 59 22.73 0.36 5.08
C ILE A 59 22.34 1.75 5.62
N ASP A 60 21.32 2.37 5.01
CA ASP A 60 20.86 3.71 5.36
C ASP A 60 19.33 3.73 5.50
N ARG A 61 18.85 4.01 6.72
CA ARG A 61 17.40 4.13 7.03
C ARG A 61 16.74 5.33 6.38
N GLN A 62 17.52 6.36 6.03
CA GLN A 62 17.02 7.59 5.40
C GLN A 62 17.22 7.58 3.89
N ASP A 63 17.50 6.41 3.30
CA ASP A 63 17.71 6.30 1.87
C ASP A 63 16.50 6.85 1.10
N ARG A 64 16.78 7.82 0.22
CA ARG A 64 15.75 8.45 -0.60
C ARG A 64 15.72 7.80 -1.96
N ILE A 65 14.55 7.32 -2.36
CA ILE A 65 14.30 6.90 -3.73
C ILE A 65 14.33 8.15 -4.61
N LYS A 66 15.39 8.29 -5.41
CA LYS A 66 15.45 9.29 -6.48
C LYS A 66 14.73 8.71 -7.68
N VAL A 67 13.70 9.39 -8.18
CA VAL A 67 12.90 9.03 -9.37
C VAL A 67 13.75 9.18 -10.65
N LYS A 68 14.79 8.36 -10.78
CA LYS A 68 15.58 8.18 -12.01
C LYS A 68 15.66 6.72 -12.43
N ARG A 69 15.09 5.80 -11.64
CA ARG A 69 15.28 4.36 -11.81
C ARG A 69 13.98 3.63 -11.51
N PHE A 70 13.19 3.38 -12.55
CA PHE A 70 12.24 2.28 -12.53
C PHE A 70 13.06 1.00 -12.79
N VAL A 71 13.18 0.13 -11.78
CA VAL A 71 13.63 -1.25 -12.00
C VAL A 71 12.36 -2.08 -12.02
N THR A 72 11.94 -2.51 -13.20
CA THR A 72 10.77 -3.37 -13.34
C THR A 72 11.25 -4.82 -13.34
N MET A 73 10.74 -5.64 -12.41
CA MET A 73 10.92 -7.09 -12.50
C MET A 73 9.97 -7.65 -13.58
N GLY A 74 10.53 -8.11 -14.70
CA GLY A 74 9.94 -9.22 -15.47
C GLY A 74 9.05 -8.91 -16.69
N LYS A 75 9.03 -7.69 -17.25
CA LYS A 75 8.46 -7.46 -18.60
C LYS A 75 9.32 -6.49 -19.41
N SER A 76 9.77 -6.92 -20.58
CA SER A 76 10.51 -6.12 -21.57
C SER A 76 9.67 -4.98 -22.16
N ASP A 77 8.34 -5.01 -21.99
CA ASP A 77 7.40 -4.17 -22.73
C ASP A 77 6.66 -3.16 -21.82
N TRP A 78 7.20 -2.84 -20.63
CA TRP A 78 6.58 -1.84 -19.76
C TRP A 78 6.77 -0.44 -20.33
N THR A 79 5.66 0.17 -20.75
CA THR A 79 5.57 1.59 -21.09
C THR A 79 4.80 2.29 -19.98
N GLU A 80 5.44 3.26 -19.31
CA GLU A 80 4.83 4.08 -18.27
C GLU A 80 3.48 4.65 -18.74
N SER A 81 2.39 4.19 -18.12
CA SER A 81 1.06 4.76 -18.33
C SER A 81 0.72 5.68 -17.17
N LYS A 82 -0.11 6.71 -17.40
CA LYS A 82 -0.60 7.64 -16.35
C LYS A 82 -1.39 6.94 -15.22
N ARG A 83 -1.55 5.62 -15.24
CA ARG A 83 -2.35 4.83 -14.31
C ARG A 83 -1.56 3.73 -13.61
N ASP A 84 -0.23 3.70 -13.74
CA ASP A 84 0.57 2.64 -13.12
C ASP A 84 0.85 2.98 -11.65
N TYR A 85 0.72 1.98 -10.78
CA TYR A 85 1.14 2.08 -9.39
C TYR A 85 2.63 1.75 -9.24
N SER A 86 3.27 2.29 -8.20
CA SER A 86 4.61 1.89 -7.80
C SER A 86 4.64 1.63 -6.31
N ALA A 87 5.38 0.59 -5.92
CA ALA A 87 5.63 0.24 -4.53
C ALA A 87 7.14 0.10 -4.32
N ALA A 88 7.62 0.55 -3.16
CA ALA A 88 9.00 0.33 -2.73
C ALA A 88 9.03 -0.87 -1.76
N GLU A 89 9.92 -1.82 -2.00
CA GLU A 89 10.18 -2.95 -1.10
C GLU A 89 11.52 -2.76 -0.39
N ASP A 90 11.46 -2.49 0.92
CA ASP A 90 12.62 -2.20 1.77
C ASP A 90 12.77 -3.20 2.93
N ARG A 91 11.87 -4.20 3.02
CA ARG A 91 11.73 -5.18 4.11
C ARG A 91 11.33 -4.59 5.46
N TRP A 92 10.90 -3.32 5.54
CA TRP A 92 10.52 -2.69 6.80
C TRP A 92 9.35 -3.40 7.49
N GLY A 93 8.43 -3.98 6.72
CA GLY A 93 7.32 -4.77 7.26
C GLY A 93 7.73 -5.93 8.18
N LYS A 94 8.98 -6.44 8.09
CA LYS A 94 9.50 -7.48 8.99
C LYS A 94 9.68 -7.02 10.44
N LYS A 95 9.66 -5.71 10.69
CA LYS A 95 9.81 -5.09 12.01
C LYS A 95 8.49 -4.88 12.72
N TRP A 96 7.37 -5.34 12.16
CA TRP A 96 6.07 -5.20 12.79
C TRP A 96 6.07 -5.78 14.21
N GLY A 97 5.71 -4.96 15.20
CA GLY A 97 5.71 -5.31 16.62
C GLY A 97 7.02 -4.98 17.37
N ASP A 98 8.06 -4.54 16.67
CA ASP A 98 9.30 -4.02 17.26
C ASP A 98 9.26 -2.49 17.35
N ASN A 99 8.89 -1.97 18.51
CA ASN A 99 8.72 -0.53 18.75
C ASN A 99 10.05 0.24 18.89
N ASP A 100 11.18 -0.45 18.99
CA ASP A 100 12.51 0.17 19.11
C ASP A 100 13.18 0.34 17.74
N SER A 101 12.49 -0.04 16.67
CA SER A 101 13.02 -0.08 15.31
C SER A 101 12.86 1.23 14.52
N ILE A 102 12.21 2.24 15.12
CA ILE A 102 11.90 3.59 14.59
C ILE A 102 13.09 4.55 14.71
#